data_AF-A0A433BSY8-F1
#
_entry.id   AF-A0A433BSY8-F1
#
_cell.length_a   1.000
_cell.length_b   1.000
_cell.length_c   1.000
_cell.angle_alpha   90.00
_cell.angle_beta   90.00
_cell.angle_gamma   90.00
#
_symmetry.space_group_name_H-M   'P 1'
#
loop_
_entity.id
_entity.type
_entity.pdbx_description
1 polymer ?
#
loop_
_entity_poly.entity_id
_entity_poly.type
_entity_poly.pdbx_seq_one_letter_code
_entity_poly.pdbx_strand_id
1 'polypeptide(L)'
;MKVTEATQAPSLRLTRFKRARIVVLTDGNERLGKIMALEQQRLTDALTDLVAESQRKGWINPKLDARASAVLIQAYTLGKIVDDLAPNPMDPHKWNDLITTIMYQVFGTE
;
A
#
# COMPACT_ATOMS: atom_id res chain seq x y z
N MET A 1 -6.90 1.70 -13.20
CA MET A 1 -5.76 2.64 -13.02
C MET A 1 -4.49 1.84 -13.22
N LYS A 2 -3.70 2.12 -14.27
CA LYS A 2 -2.56 1.27 -14.69
C LYS A 2 -1.57 0.95 -13.56
N VAL A 3 -1.34 1.89 -12.64
CA VAL A 3 -0.45 1.70 -11.48
C VAL A 3 -1.02 0.68 -10.48
N THR A 4 -2.31 0.72 -10.17
CA THR A 4 -2.96 -0.27 -9.29
C THR A 4 -2.88 -1.65 -9.93
N GLU A 5 -3.24 -1.79 -11.20
CA GLU A 5 -3.17 -3.08 -11.90
C GLU A 5 -1.76 -3.67 -11.90
N ALA A 6 -0.74 -2.84 -12.17
CA ALA A 6 0.65 -3.27 -12.18
C ALA A 6 1.14 -3.68 -10.79
N THR A 7 0.86 -2.89 -9.74
CA THR A 7 1.33 -3.15 -8.37
C THR A 7 0.55 -4.26 -7.66
N GLN A 8 -0.67 -4.54 -8.11
CA GLN A 8 -1.54 -5.57 -7.55
C GLN A 8 -1.60 -6.84 -8.41
N ALA A 9 -0.77 -6.97 -9.45
CA ALA A 9 -0.81 -8.10 -10.36
C ALA A 9 -0.64 -9.46 -9.63
N PRO A 10 -1.30 -10.54 -10.09
CA PRO A 10 -1.11 -11.88 -9.54
C PRO A 10 0.35 -12.36 -9.58
N SER A 11 1.10 -11.96 -10.61
CA SER A 11 2.53 -12.28 -10.77
C SER A 11 3.41 -11.75 -9.63
N LEU A 12 2.95 -10.75 -8.87
CA LEU A 12 3.67 -10.18 -7.73
C LEU A 12 3.47 -10.95 -6.42
N ARG A 13 2.73 -12.07 -6.43
CA ARG A 13 2.50 -12.93 -5.25
C ARG A 13 3.80 -13.24 -4.51
N LEU A 14 4.82 -13.76 -5.20
CA LEU A 14 6.10 -14.10 -4.56
C LEU A 14 6.78 -12.88 -3.93
N THR A 15 6.65 -11.70 -4.55
CA THR A 15 7.19 -10.44 -4.01
C THR A 15 6.46 -10.03 -2.74
N ARG A 16 5.12 -10.17 -2.68
CA ARG A 16 4.33 -9.90 -1.47
C ARG A 16 4.73 -10.82 -0.32
N PHE A 17 4.88 -12.12 -0.58
CA PHE A 17 5.37 -13.08 0.43
C PHE A 17 6.78 -12.75 0.94
N LYS A 18 7.71 -12.36 0.05
CA LYS A 18 9.05 -11.94 0.45
C LYS A 18 9.00 -10.74 1.39
N ARG A 19 8.19 -9.73 1.08
CA ARG A 19 7.99 -8.55 1.94
C ARG A 19 7.41 -8.93 3.29
N ALA A 20 6.34 -9.71 3.33
CA ALA A 20 5.75 -10.19 4.58
C ALA A 20 6.75 -10.98 5.44
N ARG A 21 7.55 -11.86 4.80
CA ARG A 21 8.58 -12.61 5.51
C ARG A 21 9.64 -11.71 6.13
N ILE A 22 10.14 -10.71 5.40
CA ILE A 22 11.12 -9.75 5.92
C ILE A 22 10.55 -8.99 7.12
N VAL A 23 9.29 -8.55 7.04
CA VAL A 23 8.59 -7.87 8.15
C VAL A 23 8.50 -8.79 9.36
N VAL A 24 8.12 -10.06 9.21
CA VAL A 24 8.08 -10.98 10.36
C VAL A 24 9.47 -11.23 10.96
N LEU A 25 10.51 -11.30 10.13
CA LEU A 25 11.88 -11.52 10.59
C LEU A 25 12.44 -10.36 11.43
N THR A 26 11.85 -9.16 11.39
CA THR A 26 12.30 -8.04 12.23
C THR A 26 12.01 -8.27 13.71
N ASP A 27 10.94 -9.00 14.04
CA ASP A 27 10.50 -9.24 15.42
C ASP A 27 11.54 -10.02 16.23
N GLY A 28 12.23 -10.99 15.59
CA GLY A 28 13.29 -11.80 16.21
C GLY A 28 14.71 -11.31 15.98
N ASN A 29 14.91 -10.15 15.34
CA ASN A 29 16.25 -9.66 14.97
C ASN A 29 16.35 -8.14 15.11
N GLU A 30 16.84 -7.68 16.26
CA GLU A 30 16.91 -6.25 16.61
C GLU A 30 17.68 -5.41 15.56
N ARG A 31 18.80 -5.93 15.03
CA ARG A 31 19.58 -5.22 14.01
C ARG A 31 18.78 -5.04 12.72
N LEU A 32 18.11 -6.10 12.27
CA LEU A 32 17.24 -6.04 11.09
C LEU A 32 16.05 -5.11 11.35
N GLY A 33 15.45 -5.18 12.54
CA GLY A 33 14.34 -4.31 12.95
C GLY A 33 14.70 -2.82 12.88
N LYS A 34 15.88 -2.42 13.37
CA LYS A 34 16.35 -1.02 13.29
C LYS A 34 16.50 -0.54 11.85
N ILE A 35 17.10 -1.36 10.98
CA ILE A 35 17.27 -1.01 9.55
C ILE A 35 15.92 -0.91 8.85
N MET A 36 15.04 -1.89 9.06
CA MET A 36 13.71 -1.92 8.46
C MET A 36 12.84 -0.76 8.94
N ALA A 37 12.93 -0.36 10.22
CA ALA A 37 12.20 0.78 10.75
C ALA A 37 12.60 2.10 10.05
N LEU A 38 13.90 2.31 9.81
CA LEU A 38 14.40 3.48 9.09
C LEU A 38 13.91 3.50 7.63
N GLU A 39 13.95 2.36 6.93
CA GLU A 39 13.44 2.30 5.56
C GLU A 39 11.92 2.45 5.49
N GLN A 40 11.19 1.90 6.45
CA GLN A 40 9.74 2.06 6.55
C GLN A 40 9.34 3.51 6.80
N GLN A 41 10.08 4.21 7.67
CA GLN A 41 9.93 5.64 7.89
C GLN A 41 10.20 6.41 6.59
N ARG A 42 11.35 6.17 5.94
CA ARG A 42 11.75 6.86 4.70
C ARG A 42 10.72 6.69 3.58
N LEU A 43 10.18 5.48 3.41
CA LEU A 43 9.14 5.20 2.41
C LEU A 43 7.83 5.91 2.75
N THR A 44 7.45 5.90 4.03
CA THR A 44 6.22 6.54 4.50
C THR A 44 6.30 8.05 4.34
N ASP A 45 7.46 8.66 4.62
CA ASP A 45 7.69 10.10 4.44
C ASP A 45 7.58 10.48 2.96
N ALA A 46 8.24 9.73 2.06
CA ALA A 46 8.15 9.98 0.62
C ALA A 46 6.71 9.88 0.09
N LEU A 47 5.92 8.91 0.56
CA LEU A 47 4.50 8.79 0.19
C LEU A 47 3.66 9.92 0.81
N THR A 48 3.98 10.35 2.04
CA THR A 48 3.30 11.47 2.70
C THR A 48 3.49 12.75 1.90
N ASP A 49 4.71 13.02 1.42
CA ASP A 49 5.01 14.17 0.58
C ASP A 49 4.24 14.15 -0.75
N LEU A 50 4.14 12.98 -1.38
CA LEU A 50 3.35 12.80 -2.60
C LEU A 50 1.86 13.06 -2.38
N VAL A 51 1.31 12.59 -1.26
CA VAL A 51 -0.09 12.85 -0.89
C VAL A 51 -0.30 14.34 -0.64
N ALA A 52 0.56 14.97 0.16
CA ALA A 52 0.47 16.40 0.49
C ALA A 52 0.59 17.28 -0.77
N GLU A 53 1.47 16.93 -1.70
CA GLU A 53 1.58 17.63 -2.99
C GLU A 53 0.32 17.43 -3.85
N SER A 54 -0.23 16.21 -3.88
CA SER A 54 -1.47 15.93 -4.60
C SER A 54 -2.67 16.68 -3.99
N GLN A 55 -2.69 16.89 -2.67
CA GLN A 55 -3.68 17.73 -2.00
C GLN A 55 -3.54 19.21 -2.39
N ARG A 56 -2.31 19.74 -2.43
CA ARG A 56 -2.05 21.12 -2.91
C ARG A 56 -2.50 21.34 -4.36
N LYS A 57 -2.43 20.30 -5.19
CA LYS A 57 -2.92 20.31 -6.58
C LYS A 57 -4.41 20.08 -6.73
N GLY A 58 -5.14 19.81 -5.64
CA GLY A 58 -6.56 19.50 -5.68
C GLY A 58 -6.88 18.15 -6.31
N TRP A 59 -5.95 17.19 -6.31
CA TRP A 59 -6.19 15.82 -6.79
C TRP A 59 -6.60 14.86 -5.67
N ILE A 60 -6.18 15.18 -4.44
CA ILE A 60 -6.56 14.43 -3.24
C ILE A 60 -7.31 15.35 -2.28
N ASN A 61 -8.34 14.81 -1.62
CA ASN A 61 -9.12 15.47 -0.59
C ASN A 61 -8.21 16.05 0.52
N PRO A 62 -8.16 17.38 0.69
CA PRO A 62 -7.26 18.03 1.65
C PRO A 62 -7.66 17.79 3.11
N LYS A 63 -8.85 17.24 3.39
CA LYS A 63 -9.28 16.89 4.75
C LYS A 63 -8.68 15.58 5.26
N LEU A 64 -8.07 14.78 4.40
CA LEU A 64 -7.41 13.54 4.80
C LEU A 64 -6.04 13.82 5.39
N ASP A 65 -5.68 13.09 6.45
CA ASP A 65 -4.31 13.11 6.97
C ASP A 65 -3.36 12.46 5.95
N ALA A 66 -2.34 13.19 5.53
CA ALA A 66 -1.43 12.76 4.47
C ALA A 66 -0.60 11.53 4.88
N ARG A 67 -0.26 11.41 6.17
CA ARG A 67 0.55 10.31 6.68
C ARG A 67 -0.26 9.03 6.84
N ALA A 68 -1.48 9.12 7.37
CA ALA A 68 -2.42 8.00 7.44
C ALA A 68 -2.75 7.49 6.03
N SER A 69 -2.94 8.40 5.08
CA SER A 69 -3.11 8.11 3.65
C SER A 69 -1.93 7.30 3.08
N ALA A 70 -0.70 7.75 3.33
CA ALA A 70 0.52 7.06 2.90
C ALA A 70 0.65 5.65 3.50
N VAL A 71 0.26 5.47 4.77
CA VAL A 71 0.26 4.15 5.42
C VAL A 71 -0.80 3.24 4.81
N LEU A 72 -2.02 3.73 4.53
CA LEU A 72 -3.08 2.95 3.90
C LEU A 72 -2.67 2.42 2.52
N ILE A 73 -1.99 3.25 1.71
CA ILE A 73 -1.47 2.86 0.39
C ILE A 73 -0.56 1.63 0.47
N GLN A 74 0.31 1.62 1.48
CA GLN A 74 1.22 0.51 1.72
C GLN A 74 0.46 -0.72 2.28
N ALA A 75 -0.49 -0.47 3.18
CA ALA A 75 -1.24 -1.51 3.87
C ALA A 75 -2.05 -2.38 2.90
N TYR A 76 -2.83 -1.82 1.98
CA TYR A 76 -3.60 -2.64 1.04
C TYR A 76 -2.70 -3.42 0.08
N THR A 77 -1.50 -2.91 -0.21
CA THR A 77 -0.53 -3.60 -1.09
C THR A 77 0.06 -4.83 -0.41
N LEU A 78 0.37 -4.75 0.89
CA LEU A 78 0.80 -5.90 1.68
C LEU A 78 -0.37 -6.84 2.00
N GLY A 79 -1.53 -6.29 2.33
CA GLY A 79 -2.74 -7.00 2.75
C GLY A 79 -3.31 -7.93 1.69
N LYS A 80 -3.01 -7.72 0.41
CA LYS A 80 -3.37 -8.65 -0.68
C LYS A 80 -2.85 -10.09 -0.46
N ILE A 81 -1.83 -10.27 0.38
CA ILE A 81 -1.35 -11.60 0.78
C ILE A 81 -2.43 -12.48 1.42
N VAL A 82 -3.46 -11.89 2.04
CA VAL A 82 -4.59 -12.63 2.61
C VAL A 82 -5.30 -13.44 1.53
N ASP A 83 -5.50 -12.85 0.35
CA ASP A 83 -6.10 -13.52 -0.79
C ASP A 83 -5.15 -14.53 -1.45
N ASP A 84 -3.84 -14.25 -1.46
CA ASP A 84 -2.82 -15.16 -2.01
C ASP A 84 -2.70 -16.51 -1.25
N LEU A 85 -3.31 -16.61 -0.08
CA LEU A 85 -3.40 -17.81 0.76
C LEU A 85 -4.73 -18.55 0.59
N ALA A 86 -5.74 -17.92 0.00
CA ALA A 86 -7.08 -18.48 -0.09
C ALA A 86 -7.09 -19.68 -1.08
N PRO A 87 -7.78 -20.79 -0.74
CA PRO A 87 -7.99 -21.88 -1.69
C PRO A 87 -8.90 -21.47 -2.85
N ASN A 88 -9.71 -20.44 -2.65
CA ASN A 88 -10.55 -19.81 -3.66
C ASN A 88 -10.25 -18.30 -3.70
N PRO A 89 -9.24 -17.86 -4.46
CA PRO A 89 -8.85 -16.45 -4.51
C PRO A 89 -9.91 -15.59 -5.21
N MET A 90 -9.99 -14.33 -4.83
CA MET A 90 -10.87 -13.36 -5.46
C MET A 90 -10.45 -13.08 -6.91
N ASP A 91 -11.40 -12.58 -7.70
CA ASP A 91 -11.10 -12.05 -9.03
C ASP A 91 -10.15 -10.83 -8.92
N PRO A 92 -8.97 -10.84 -9.56
CA PRO A 92 -8.04 -9.72 -9.54
C PRO A 92 -8.63 -8.40 -10.06
N HIS A 93 -9.58 -8.46 -11.00
CA HIS A 93 -10.26 -7.27 -11.52
C HIS A 93 -11.14 -6.64 -10.44
N LYS A 94 -11.91 -7.44 -9.71
CA LYS A 94 -12.75 -6.94 -8.60
C LYS A 94 -11.94 -6.25 -7.50
N TRP A 95 -10.74 -6.76 -7.21
CA TRP A 95 -9.83 -6.09 -6.29
C TRP A 95 -9.38 -4.73 -6.81
N ASN A 96 -8.96 -4.67 -8.08
CA ASN A 96 -8.51 -3.43 -8.70
C ASN A 96 -9.64 -2.39 -8.76
N ASP A 97 -10.87 -2.83 -9.05
CA ASP A 97 -12.07 -1.99 -9.06
C ASP A 97 -12.39 -1.45 -7.68
N LEU A 98 -12.28 -2.29 -6.64
CA LEU A 98 -12.47 -1.88 -5.25
C LEU A 98 -11.44 -0.82 -4.83
N ILE A 99 -10.15 -1.07 -5.07
CA ILE A 99 -9.09 -0.10 -4.75
C ILE A 99 -9.31 1.20 -5.54
N THR A 100 -9.67 1.11 -6.82
CA THR A 100 -9.98 2.29 -7.65
C THR A 100 -11.17 3.07 -7.09
N THR A 101 -12.22 2.38 -6.63
CA THR A 101 -13.37 2.99 -5.98
C THR A 101 -12.98 3.71 -4.70
N ILE A 102 -12.16 3.08 -3.84
CA ILE A 102 -11.63 3.72 -2.63
C ILE A 102 -10.82 4.97 -2.99
N MET A 103 -9.95 4.89 -4.01
CA MET A 103 -9.18 6.03 -4.48
C MET A 103 -10.08 7.19 -4.93
N TYR A 104 -11.14 6.94 -5.71
CA TYR A 104 -12.01 8.03 -6.15
C TYR A 104 -12.94 8.54 -5.05
N GLN A 105 -13.56 7.67 -4.26
CA GLN A 105 -14.58 8.07 -3.29
C GLN A 105 -13.99 8.60 -1.98
N VAL A 106 -12.84 8.08 -1.55
CA VAL A 106 -12.19 8.52 -0.31
C VAL A 106 -11.19 9.62 -0.61
N PHE A 107 -10.30 9.39 -1.59
CA PHE A 107 -9.21 10.31 -1.89
C PHE A 107 -9.57 11.37 -2.92
N GLY A 108 -10.51 11.13 -3.84
CA GLY A 108 -10.88 12.13 -4.85
C GLY A 108 -11.45 13.41 -4.23
N THR A 109 -11.26 14.52 -4.92
CA THR A 109 -12.01 15.77 -4.68
C THR A 109 -13.29 15.75 -5.52
N GLU A 110 -14.39 16.28 -4.98
CA GLU A 110 -15.63 16.53 -5.75
C GLU A 110 -15.39 17.45 -6.95
#